data_AF-A0A7S2XDP8-F1
#
_entry.id   AF-A0A7S2XDP8-F1
#
_cell.length_a   1.000
_cell.length_b   1.000
_cell.length_c   1.000
_cell.angle_alpha   90.00
_cell.angle_beta   90.00
_cell.angle_gamma   90.00
#
_symmetry.space_group_name_H-M   'P 1'
#
loop_
_entity.id
_entity.type
_entity.pdbx_description
1 polymer ?
#
loop_
_entity_poly.entity_id
_entity_poly.type
_entity_poly.pdbx_seq_one_letter_code
_entity_poly.pdbx_strand_id
1 'polypeptide(L)'
;VGFQKFFDDLVQKYLKPLAEIAYPEECDNFKEQHSFLVSYEPNKETRQNTHADDSSLTVNYCLGTRSWFGGRGWTGGELYFYGKRDPNPEAADQKMPPLRPDHLEEGKDGTQRLPQPRPKWVYPHKIGHGIFHLGRQYHGAYPLKTGRRVNLIMWGRKEKRRERHAAVVVAPPQGEVEAASHTKINY
;
A
#
# COMPACT_ATOMS: atom_id res chain seq x y z
N VAL A 1 0.54 23.07 -12.88
CA VAL A 1 1.40 22.10 -13.58
C VAL A 1 1.45 20.83 -12.75
N GLY A 2 1.17 19.65 -13.31
CA GLY A 2 1.14 18.38 -12.57
C GLY A 2 0.40 17.26 -13.30
N PHE A 3 0.51 16.03 -12.81
CA PHE A 3 -0.09 14.82 -13.41
C PHE A 3 -1.55 14.57 -13.00
N GLN A 4 -2.20 15.51 -12.32
CA GLN A 4 -3.55 15.32 -11.75
C GLN A 4 -4.55 14.83 -12.82
N LYS A 5 -4.71 15.59 -13.92
CA LYS A 5 -5.64 15.23 -15.00
C LYS A 5 -5.30 13.88 -15.63
N PHE A 6 -4.01 13.55 -15.76
CA PHE A 6 -3.58 12.26 -16.30
C PHE A 6 -4.02 11.11 -15.39
N PHE A 7 -3.82 11.22 -14.07
CA PHE A 7 -4.25 10.20 -13.12
C PHE A 7 -5.77 10.15 -12.98
N ASP A 8 -6.46 11.28 -13.09
CA ASP A 8 -7.92 11.32 -13.14
C ASP A 8 -8.43 10.51 -14.35
N ASP A 9 -7.87 10.77 -15.54
CA ASP A 9 -8.21 10.02 -16.76
C ASP A 9 -7.83 8.53 -16.64
N LEU A 10 -6.65 8.21 -16.08
CA LEU A 10 -6.19 6.83 -15.91
C LEU A 10 -7.13 6.03 -14.99
N VAL A 11 -7.47 6.59 -13.83
CA VAL A 11 -8.34 5.93 -12.85
C VAL A 11 -9.76 5.83 -13.39
N GLN A 12 -10.34 6.92 -13.91
CA GLN A 12 -11.74 6.96 -14.30
C GLN A 12 -12.03 6.22 -15.61
N LYS A 13 -11.16 6.32 -16.61
CA LYS A 13 -11.44 5.74 -17.94
C LYS A 13 -10.96 4.31 -18.09
N TYR A 14 -9.96 3.89 -17.32
CA TYR A 14 -9.34 2.57 -17.50
C TYR A 14 -9.46 1.67 -16.27
N LEU A 15 -9.12 2.18 -15.08
CA LEU A 15 -9.12 1.33 -13.88
C LEU A 15 -10.53 1.09 -13.33
N LYS A 16 -11.40 2.11 -13.37
CA LYS A 16 -12.78 2.00 -12.89
C LYS A 16 -13.59 0.93 -13.65
N PRO A 17 -13.63 0.92 -15.00
CA PRO A 17 -14.38 -0.14 -15.71
C PRO A 17 -13.87 -1.55 -15.40
N LEU A 18 -12.56 -1.73 -15.25
CA LEU A 18 -11.98 -3.03 -14.87
C LEU A 18 -12.40 -3.42 -13.44
N ALA A 19 -12.42 -2.47 -12.51
CA ALA A 19 -12.84 -2.71 -11.13
C ALA A 19 -14.34 -3.00 -11.03
N GLU A 20 -15.19 -2.33 -11.81
CA GLU A 20 -16.64 -2.59 -11.88
C GLU A 20 -16.93 -4.00 -12.44
N ILE A 21 -16.10 -4.51 -13.36
CA ILE A 21 -16.19 -5.90 -13.85
C ILE A 21 -15.70 -6.89 -12.78
N ALA A 22 -14.58 -6.59 -12.12
CA ALA A 22 -13.98 -7.50 -11.14
C ALA A 22 -14.73 -7.54 -9.79
N TYR A 23 -15.36 -6.43 -9.39
CA TYR A 23 -16.00 -6.21 -8.09
C TYR A 23 -17.31 -5.42 -8.25
N PRO A 24 -18.33 -5.98 -8.93
CA PRO A 24 -19.53 -5.25 -9.32
C PRO A 24 -20.34 -4.68 -8.14
N GLU A 25 -20.28 -5.30 -6.96
CA GLU A 25 -21.03 -4.86 -5.77
C GLU A 25 -20.26 -3.85 -4.91
N GLU A 26 -18.94 -3.72 -5.11
CA GLU A 26 -18.07 -2.93 -4.24
C GLU A 26 -17.47 -1.70 -4.90
N CYS A 27 -17.35 -1.72 -6.22
CA CYS A 27 -16.62 -0.73 -7.00
C CYS A 27 -17.51 0.18 -7.83
N ASP A 28 -18.69 0.57 -7.32
CA ASP A 28 -19.50 1.61 -7.95
C ASP A 28 -19.00 3.02 -7.57
N ASN A 29 -19.12 3.98 -8.50
CA ASN A 29 -19.13 5.41 -8.18
C ASN A 29 -17.82 6.02 -7.59
N PHE A 30 -16.64 5.68 -8.10
CA PHE A 30 -15.42 6.45 -7.77
C PHE A 30 -15.51 7.87 -8.31
N LYS A 31 -15.28 8.87 -7.46
CA LYS A 31 -15.38 10.29 -7.82
C LYS A 31 -14.03 10.98 -7.86
N GLU A 32 -13.06 10.47 -7.11
CA GLU A 32 -11.74 11.07 -6.99
C GLU A 32 -10.64 10.01 -7.00
N GLN A 33 -9.44 10.48 -7.31
CA GLN A 33 -8.23 9.70 -7.12
C GLN A 33 -7.21 10.40 -6.23
N HIS A 34 -6.44 9.60 -5.51
CA HIS A 34 -5.24 10.03 -4.80
C HIS A 34 -4.09 9.11 -5.20
N SER A 35 -3.08 9.67 -5.88
CA SER A 35 -1.93 8.93 -6.37
C SER A 35 -0.65 9.40 -5.71
N PHE A 36 0.21 8.47 -5.26
CA PHE A 36 1.44 8.79 -4.56
C PHE A 36 2.52 7.73 -4.82
N LEU A 37 3.78 8.08 -4.59
CA LEU A 37 4.91 7.16 -4.69
C LEU A 37 5.31 6.69 -3.30
N VAL A 38 5.61 5.39 -3.20
CA VAL A 38 6.20 4.78 -2.00
C VAL A 38 7.57 4.24 -2.36
N SER A 39 8.60 4.68 -1.64
CA SER A 39 9.95 4.14 -1.74
C SER A 39 10.20 3.17 -0.59
N TYR A 40 10.65 1.96 -0.92
CA TYR A 40 11.02 0.92 0.01
C TYR A 40 12.53 0.75 0.02
N GLU A 41 13.13 0.69 1.21
CA GLU A 41 14.56 0.45 1.46
C GLU A 41 14.68 -0.31 2.79
N PRO A 42 15.53 -1.33 2.90
CA PRO A 42 15.71 -2.10 4.13
C PRO A 42 15.93 -1.21 5.36
N ASN A 43 15.26 -1.54 6.46
CA ASN A 43 15.34 -0.88 7.76
C ASN A 43 14.82 0.57 7.79
N LYS A 44 14.10 1.00 6.75
CA LYS A 44 13.46 2.33 6.69
C LYS A 44 11.94 2.25 6.55
N GLU A 45 11.37 1.05 6.66
CA GLU A 45 9.96 0.82 6.38
C GLU A 45 9.08 1.01 7.62
N THR A 46 8.45 2.17 7.75
CA THR A 46 7.63 2.50 8.93
C THR A 46 6.14 2.18 8.78
N ARG A 47 5.67 1.73 7.60
CA ARG A 47 4.23 1.52 7.31
C ARG A 47 3.94 0.29 6.45
N GLN A 48 4.48 -0.86 6.85
CA GLN A 48 4.31 -2.12 6.11
C GLN A 48 3.42 -3.17 6.80
N ASN A 49 2.98 -2.88 8.03
CA ASN A 49 2.10 -3.77 8.79
C ASN A 49 0.75 -3.96 8.08
N THR A 50 0.03 -5.00 8.47
CA THR A 50 -1.32 -5.29 7.97
C THR A 50 -2.26 -4.10 8.20
N HIS A 51 -2.93 -3.64 7.15
CA HIS A 51 -3.90 -2.54 7.18
C HIS A 51 -4.94 -2.71 6.07
N ALA A 52 -5.98 -1.88 6.11
CA ALA A 52 -6.92 -1.68 5.01
C ALA A 52 -6.81 -0.22 4.56
N ASP A 53 -6.87 0.01 3.25
CA ASP A 53 -6.77 1.36 2.69
C ASP A 53 -8.07 2.14 2.87
N ASP A 54 -7.92 3.45 2.94
CA ASP A 54 -9.00 4.41 2.82
C ASP A 54 -9.30 4.68 1.34
N SER A 55 -9.69 3.62 0.65
CA SER A 55 -10.03 3.63 -0.78
C SER A 55 -11.16 2.63 -1.04
N SER A 56 -11.84 2.79 -2.17
CA SER A 56 -12.72 1.74 -2.69
C SER A 56 -11.92 0.78 -3.57
N LEU A 57 -10.98 1.32 -4.35
CA LEU A 57 -10.01 0.58 -5.14
C LEU A 57 -8.61 1.09 -4.80
N THR A 58 -7.68 0.17 -4.58
CA THR A 58 -6.24 0.46 -4.55
C THR A 58 -5.58 -0.22 -5.73
N VAL A 59 -4.74 0.52 -6.44
CA VAL A 59 -3.80 -0.02 -7.41
C VAL A 59 -2.38 0.19 -6.90
N ASN A 60 -1.59 -0.87 -6.92
CA ASN A 60 -0.18 -0.86 -6.55
C ASN A 60 0.65 -1.32 -7.75
N TYR A 61 1.33 -0.36 -8.40
CA TYR A 61 2.11 -0.57 -9.61
C TYR A 61 3.62 -0.50 -9.32
N CYS A 62 4.33 -1.58 -9.59
CA CYS A 62 5.76 -1.67 -9.32
C CYS A 62 6.56 -0.98 -10.43
N LEU A 63 7.17 0.17 -10.11
CA LEU A 63 8.08 0.88 -11.01
C LEU A 63 9.51 0.27 -10.96
N GLY A 64 9.81 -0.45 -9.87
CA GLY A 64 11.14 -0.99 -9.60
C GLY A 64 12.14 0.09 -9.20
N THR A 65 13.42 -0.16 -9.48
CA THR A 65 14.50 0.82 -9.43
C THR A 65 15.34 0.65 -10.69
N ARG A 66 15.10 1.50 -11.70
CA ARG A 66 15.86 1.42 -12.95
C ARG A 66 17.34 1.77 -12.72
N SER A 67 18.21 1.20 -13.57
CA SER A 67 19.67 1.35 -13.59
C SER A 67 20.19 2.80 -13.62
N TRP A 68 19.37 3.77 -14.07
CA TRP A 68 19.71 5.21 -13.99
C TRP A 68 19.79 5.77 -12.55
N PHE A 69 19.29 5.04 -11.54
CA PHE A 69 19.54 5.30 -10.12
C PHE A 69 20.65 4.40 -9.52
N GLY A 70 21.43 3.70 -10.35
CA GLY A 70 22.51 2.80 -9.90
C GLY A 70 22.03 1.51 -9.21
N GLY A 71 20.74 1.15 -9.31
CA GLY A 71 20.13 0.05 -8.54
C GLY A 71 20.49 -1.36 -9.04
N ARG A 72 21.01 -2.21 -8.13
CA ARG A 72 21.31 -3.64 -8.33
C ARG A 72 20.10 -4.57 -8.11
N GLY A 73 18.89 -4.12 -8.47
CA GLY A 73 17.64 -4.82 -8.15
C GLY A 73 17.32 -4.82 -6.64
N TRP A 74 16.32 -5.61 -6.23
CA TRP A 74 15.90 -5.78 -4.84
C TRP A 74 15.49 -7.24 -4.56
N THR A 75 15.41 -7.61 -3.28
CA THR A 75 14.85 -8.89 -2.83
C THR A 75 13.89 -8.70 -1.65
N GLY A 76 12.94 -9.62 -1.48
CA GLY A 76 11.84 -9.47 -0.52
C GLY A 76 10.79 -8.46 -0.98
N GLY A 77 10.03 -7.91 -0.04
CA GLY A 77 9.01 -6.91 -0.34
C GLY A 77 7.70 -7.45 -0.87
N GLU A 78 7.44 -8.76 -0.77
CA GLU A 78 6.23 -9.37 -1.31
C GLU A 78 5.00 -8.78 -0.61
N LEU A 79 3.97 -8.51 -1.40
CA LEU A 79 2.70 -8.02 -0.89
C LEU A 79 1.88 -9.21 -0.39
N TYR A 80 1.30 -9.13 0.80
CA TYR A 80 0.48 -10.19 1.36
C TYR A 80 -0.94 -9.70 1.60
N PHE A 81 -1.91 -10.61 1.51
CA PHE A 81 -3.34 -10.30 1.62
C PHE A 81 -4.08 -11.24 2.55
N TYR A 82 -5.08 -10.68 3.21
CA TYR A 82 -6.04 -11.33 4.08
C TYR A 82 -7.48 -11.13 3.57
N GLY A 83 -8.46 -11.41 4.43
CA GLY A 83 -9.87 -11.14 4.16
C GLY A 83 -10.19 -9.64 4.09
N LYS A 84 -11.47 -9.33 3.88
CA LYS A 84 -11.98 -7.96 3.84
C LYS A 84 -12.29 -7.47 5.26
N ARG A 85 -11.96 -6.22 5.54
CA ARG A 85 -12.44 -5.48 6.71
C ARG A 85 -13.96 -5.43 6.69
N ASP A 86 -14.55 -5.71 7.84
CA ASP A 86 -16.00 -5.58 8.03
C ASP A 86 -16.41 -4.13 7.79
N PRO A 87 -17.46 -3.85 7.01
CA PRO A 87 -17.96 -2.49 6.85
C PRO A 87 -18.45 -1.87 8.16
N ASN A 88 -18.83 -2.68 9.16
CA ASN A 88 -19.13 -2.20 10.50
C ASN A 88 -17.82 -1.98 11.29
N PRO A 89 -17.50 -0.73 11.71
CA PRO A 89 -16.27 -0.43 12.46
C PRO A 89 -16.12 -1.22 13.76
N GLU A 90 -17.21 -1.46 14.49
CA GLU A 90 -17.16 -2.19 15.77
C GLU A 90 -16.74 -3.66 15.58
N ALA A 91 -17.16 -4.27 14.47
CA ALA A 91 -16.79 -5.63 14.12
C ALA A 91 -15.38 -5.70 13.47
N ALA A 92 -14.92 -4.61 12.86
CA ALA A 92 -13.63 -4.53 12.19
C ALA A 92 -12.45 -4.65 13.17
N ASP A 93 -12.51 -3.95 14.30
CA ASP A 93 -11.42 -3.94 15.29
C ASP A 93 -11.25 -5.31 15.98
N GLN A 94 -12.33 -6.07 16.10
CA GLN A 94 -12.31 -7.41 16.72
C GLN A 94 -11.73 -8.50 15.81
N LYS A 95 -11.69 -8.29 14.49
CA LYS A 95 -11.33 -9.30 13.48
C LYS A 95 -10.09 -8.93 12.66
N MET A 96 -9.30 -7.98 13.14
CA MET A 96 -8.10 -7.57 12.43
C MET A 96 -7.09 -8.73 12.37
N PRO A 97 -6.53 -9.05 11.19
CA PRO A 97 -5.46 -10.04 11.09
C PRO A 97 -4.17 -9.57 11.78
N PRO A 98 -3.20 -10.47 11.99
CA PRO A 98 -1.92 -10.13 12.62
C PRO A 98 -1.23 -8.97 11.92
N LEU A 99 -0.68 -8.03 12.69
CA LEU A 99 0.01 -6.85 12.14
C LEU A 99 1.30 -7.22 11.39
N ARG A 100 2.03 -8.23 11.87
CA ARG A 100 3.32 -8.68 11.33
C ARG A 100 3.34 -10.20 11.17
N PRO A 101 2.90 -10.74 10.03
CA PRO A 101 2.75 -12.18 9.83
C PRO A 101 4.06 -12.97 9.74
N ASP A 102 5.19 -12.28 9.67
CA ASP A 102 6.55 -12.80 9.67
C ASP A 102 7.23 -12.79 11.04
N HIS A 103 6.65 -12.13 12.04
CA HIS A 103 7.22 -12.04 13.38
C HIS A 103 6.76 -13.21 14.23
N LEU A 104 7.71 -13.92 14.85
CA LEU A 104 7.37 -14.97 15.81
C LEU A 104 6.72 -14.36 17.05
N GLU A 105 5.60 -14.94 17.44
CA GLU A 105 4.93 -14.66 18.71
C GLU A 105 5.25 -15.78 19.70
N GLU A 106 5.41 -15.40 20.97
CA GLU A 106 5.60 -16.36 22.06
C GLU A 106 4.24 -16.86 22.53
N GLY A 107 4.03 -18.17 22.41
CA GLY A 107 2.86 -18.86 22.93
C GLY A 107 2.89 -18.94 24.45
N LYS A 108 1.72 -19.17 25.06
CA LYS A 108 1.60 -19.35 26.52
C LYS A 108 2.41 -20.54 27.06
N ASP A 109 2.82 -21.45 26.18
CA ASP A 109 3.67 -22.62 26.45
C ASP A 109 5.17 -22.34 26.25
N GLY A 110 5.56 -21.08 26.01
CA GLY A 110 6.94 -20.68 25.71
C GLY A 110 7.40 -21.04 24.30
N THR A 111 6.52 -21.61 23.44
CA THR A 111 6.89 -21.93 22.06
C THR A 111 6.81 -20.69 21.17
N GLN A 112 7.80 -20.51 20.31
CA GLN A 112 7.77 -19.44 19.30
C GLN A 112 7.12 -19.94 18.02
N ARG A 113 6.08 -19.23 17.54
CA ARG A 113 5.35 -19.61 16.32
C ARG A 113 4.97 -18.38 15.53
N LEU A 114 4.78 -18.55 14.22
CA LEU A 114 4.21 -17.49 13.39
C LEU A 114 2.75 -17.22 13.78
N PRO A 115 2.28 -15.97 13.67
CA PRO A 115 0.93 -15.61 14.05
C PRO A 115 -0.07 -16.25 13.09
N GLN A 116 -1.26 -16.56 13.59
CA GLN A 116 -2.37 -17.07 12.79
C GLN A 116 -3.52 -16.06 12.75
N PRO A 117 -4.25 -15.97 11.63
CA PRO A 117 -4.08 -16.73 10.40
C PRO A 117 -2.85 -16.29 9.58
N ARG A 118 -2.30 -17.22 8.80
CA ARG A 118 -1.34 -16.89 7.71
C ARG A 118 -2.05 -16.13 6.58
N PRO A 119 -1.32 -15.30 5.80
CA PRO A 119 -1.88 -14.64 4.64
C PRO A 119 -2.50 -15.62 3.65
N LYS A 120 -3.63 -15.22 3.05
CA LYS A 120 -4.34 -16.02 2.04
C LYS A 120 -3.62 -15.99 0.69
N TRP A 121 -2.99 -14.86 0.37
CA TRP A 121 -2.27 -14.64 -0.88
C TRP A 121 -0.99 -13.88 -0.62
N VAL A 122 0.06 -14.22 -1.36
CA VAL A 122 1.33 -13.50 -1.37
C VAL A 122 1.71 -13.25 -2.83
N TYR A 123 2.05 -12.01 -3.15
CA TYR A 123 2.37 -11.56 -4.48
C TYR A 123 3.81 -11.00 -4.54
N PRO A 124 4.72 -11.67 -5.26
CA PRO A 124 6.05 -11.13 -5.51
C PRO A 124 5.99 -10.05 -6.59
N HIS A 125 6.38 -8.82 -6.24
CA HIS A 125 6.37 -7.70 -7.18
C HIS A 125 7.31 -7.93 -8.37
N LYS A 126 6.83 -7.56 -9.56
CA LYS A 126 7.58 -7.55 -10.83
C LYS A 126 7.55 -6.16 -11.43
N ILE A 127 8.69 -5.69 -11.96
CA ILE A 127 8.77 -4.37 -12.62
C ILE A 127 7.74 -4.29 -13.74
N GLY A 128 6.97 -3.21 -13.77
CA GLY A 128 5.96 -2.96 -14.80
C GLY A 128 4.61 -3.65 -14.56
N HIS A 129 4.48 -4.41 -13.47
CA HIS A 129 3.22 -5.07 -13.10
C HIS A 129 2.48 -4.26 -12.05
N GLY A 130 1.17 -4.16 -12.22
CA GLY A 130 0.23 -3.65 -11.23
C GLY A 130 -0.66 -4.75 -10.67
N ILE A 131 -1.00 -4.62 -9.40
CA ILE A 131 -2.12 -5.33 -8.79
C ILE A 131 -3.17 -4.29 -8.39
N PHE A 132 -4.44 -4.64 -8.52
CA PHE A 132 -5.52 -3.88 -7.92
C PHE A 132 -6.30 -4.74 -6.94
N HIS A 133 -6.82 -4.13 -5.89
CA HIS A 133 -7.65 -4.78 -4.88
C HIS A 133 -8.62 -3.78 -4.25
N LEU A 134 -9.63 -4.31 -3.56
CA LEU A 134 -10.54 -3.48 -2.78
C LEU A 134 -9.77 -2.80 -1.63
N GLY A 135 -10.04 -1.52 -1.36
CA GLY A 135 -9.36 -0.83 -0.27
C GLY A 135 -9.64 -1.44 1.10
N ARG A 136 -10.84 -1.98 1.30
CA ARG A 136 -11.20 -2.75 2.50
C ARG A 136 -10.47 -4.09 2.62
N GLN A 137 -9.69 -4.54 1.63
CA GLN A 137 -8.95 -5.79 1.75
C GLN A 137 -7.71 -5.59 2.64
N TYR A 138 -7.61 -6.39 3.71
CA TYR A 138 -6.44 -6.34 4.58
C TYR A 138 -5.21 -6.81 3.82
N HIS A 139 -4.14 -6.02 3.88
CA HIS A 139 -2.89 -6.30 3.20
C HIS A 139 -1.71 -5.60 3.89
N GLY A 140 -0.50 -5.98 3.50
CA GLY A 140 0.74 -5.35 3.90
C GLY A 140 1.88 -5.83 3.01
N ALA A 141 3.09 -5.38 3.28
CA ALA A 141 4.27 -5.81 2.53
C ALA A 141 5.30 -6.39 3.48
N TYR A 142 5.95 -7.48 3.10
CA TYR A 142 7.16 -7.89 3.83
C TYR A 142 8.27 -6.84 3.66
N PRO A 143 9.25 -6.79 4.57
CA PRO A 143 10.41 -5.92 4.42
C PRO A 143 11.20 -6.23 3.15
N LEU A 144 11.88 -5.21 2.59
CA LEU A 144 12.94 -5.50 1.63
C LEU A 144 14.13 -6.08 2.38
N LYS A 145 14.73 -7.13 1.80
CA LYS A 145 15.98 -7.71 2.30
C LYS A 145 17.19 -6.99 1.73
N THR A 146 17.11 -6.57 0.48
CA THR A 146 18.18 -5.82 -0.21
C THR A 146 17.61 -4.82 -1.20
N GLY A 147 18.42 -3.81 -1.54
CA GLY A 147 18.13 -2.89 -2.64
C GLY A 147 17.08 -1.85 -2.30
N ARG A 148 16.44 -1.32 -3.34
CA ARG A 148 15.37 -0.32 -3.23
C ARG A 148 14.28 -0.66 -4.24
N ARG A 149 13.02 -0.35 -3.89
CA ARG A 149 11.89 -0.48 -4.82
C ARG A 149 11.00 0.76 -4.72
N VAL A 150 10.53 1.26 -5.86
CA VAL A 150 9.50 2.30 -5.88
C VAL A 150 8.22 1.73 -6.47
N ASN A 151 7.11 1.98 -5.80
CA ASN A 151 5.78 1.66 -6.31
C ASN A 151 4.96 2.94 -6.44
N LEU A 152 4.13 2.99 -7.48
CA LEU A 152 3.06 3.96 -7.63
C LEU A 152 1.78 3.37 -7.03
N ILE A 153 1.23 4.06 -6.05
CA ILE A 153 -0.06 3.72 -5.45
C ILE A 153 -1.10 4.69 -5.99
N MET A 154 -2.26 4.17 -6.39
CA MET A 154 -3.40 4.96 -6.84
C MET A 154 -4.64 4.48 -6.09
N TRP A 155 -5.29 5.39 -5.38
CA TRP A 155 -6.55 5.13 -4.70
C TRP A 155 -7.70 5.74 -5.46
N GLY A 156 -8.71 4.94 -5.80
CA GLY A 156 -10.04 5.40 -6.21
C GLY A 156 -10.96 5.52 -5.01
N ARG A 157 -11.57 6.69 -4.79
CA ARG A 157 -12.42 6.97 -3.62
C ARG A 157 -13.84 7.38 -4.02
N LYS A 158 -14.82 7.00 -3.18
CA LYS A 158 -16.23 7.43 -3.29
C LYS A 158 -16.46 8.86 -2.80
N GLU A 159 -15.74 9.29 -1.77
CA GLU A 159 -15.93 10.58 -1.10
C GLU A 159 -14.77 11.55 -1.31
N LYS A 160 -15.12 12.84 -1.35
CA LYS A 160 -14.21 13.97 -1.49
C LYS A 160 -13.50 14.25 -0.17
N ARG A 161 -12.18 14.04 -0.07
CA ARG A 161 -11.39 14.49 1.10
C ARG A 161 -10.56 15.72 0.75
N ARG A 162 -10.54 16.71 1.66
CA ARG A 162 -9.69 17.91 1.55
C ARG A 162 -8.22 17.57 1.85
N GLU A 163 -7.55 16.83 0.97
CA GLU A 163 -6.10 16.64 1.06
C GLU A 163 -5.39 17.02 -0.25
N ARG A 164 -4.23 17.65 -0.12
CA ARG A 164 -3.51 18.33 -1.21
C ARG A 164 -2.51 17.39 -1.87
N HIS A 165 -2.78 17.06 -3.14
CA HIS A 165 -1.88 16.56 -4.19
C HIS A 165 -1.03 15.30 -3.91
N ALA A 166 -0.58 14.70 -5.01
CA ALA A 166 0.36 13.58 -5.02
C ALA A 166 1.62 13.91 -4.22
N ALA A 167 1.79 13.25 -3.08
CA ALA A 167 3.00 13.36 -2.27
C ALA A 167 3.95 12.21 -2.62
N VAL A 168 5.25 12.48 -2.70
CA VAL A 168 6.23 11.42 -2.51
C VAL A 168 6.32 11.21 -1.01
N VAL A 169 5.73 10.14 -0.50
CA VAL A 169 5.85 9.82 0.93
C VAL A 169 7.17 9.07 1.10
N VAL A 170 8.23 9.81 1.44
CA VAL A 170 9.41 9.23 2.08
C VAL A 170 9.10 9.27 3.58
N ALA A 171 8.81 8.12 4.18
CA ALA A 171 8.53 8.11 5.60
C ALA A 171 9.82 8.40 6.38
N PRO A 172 9.84 9.38 7.31
CA PRO A 172 11.00 9.59 8.17
C PRO A 172 11.18 8.38 9.11
N PRO A 173 12.42 8.09 9.54
CA PRO A 173 12.67 7.06 10.54
C PRO A 173 11.93 7.42 11.84
N GLN A 174 11.36 6.42 12.52
CA GLN A 174 10.80 6.65 13.85
C GLN A 174 11.93 6.84 14.86
N GLY A 175 12.01 8.04 15.41
CA GLY A 175 12.92 8.38 16.49
C GLY A 175 13.55 9.76 16.32
N GLU A 176 12.74 10.82 16.45
CA GLU A 176 13.12 12.09 17.09
C GLU A 176 11.91 13.03 17.07
N VAL A 177 11.50 13.44 18.26
CA VAL A 177 10.56 14.54 18.46
C VAL A 177 11.41 15.81 18.37
N GLU A 178 11.43 16.49 17.22
CA GLU A 178 11.58 17.96 17.13
C GLU A 178 11.53 18.48 15.68
N ALA A 179 10.75 19.54 15.50
CA ALA A 179 10.64 20.47 14.37
C ALA A 179 11.07 19.98 12.97
N ALA A 180 10.11 19.46 12.19
CA ALA A 180 10.27 19.27 10.74
C ALA A 180 10.49 20.62 10.03
N SER A 181 11.75 20.95 9.75
CA SER A 181 12.10 21.98 8.78
C SER A 181 11.69 21.50 7.39
N HIS A 182 10.82 22.28 6.76
CA HIS A 182 10.25 21.96 5.47
C HIS A 182 11.35 22.07 4.39
N THR A 183 11.86 20.93 3.91
CA THR A 183 12.64 20.95 2.67
C THR A 183 11.66 20.97 1.49
N LYS A 184 11.31 22.19 1.06
CA LYS A 184 10.64 22.43 -0.23
C LYS A 184 11.60 22.04 -1.34
N ILE A 185 11.31 20.97 -2.08
CA ILE A 185 11.87 20.80 -3.42
C ILE A 185 10.88 21.48 -4.37
N ASN A 186 11.24 22.68 -4.82
CA ASN A 186 10.49 23.42 -5.83
C ASN A 186 10.85 22.88 -7.22
N TYR A 187 9.83 22.63 -8.05
CA TYR A 187 9.88 22.82 -9.49
C TYR A 187 8.75 23.77 -9.87
#